data_AF-B7PCG1-F1
#
_entry.id   AF-B7PCG1-F1
#
_cell.length_a   1.000
_cell.length_b   1.000
_cell.length_c   1.000
_cell.angle_alpha   90.00
_cell.angle_beta   90.00
_cell.angle_gamma   90.00
#
_symmetry.space_group_name_H-M   'P 1'
#
loop_
_entity.id
_entity.type
_entity.pdbx_description
1 polymer ?
#
loop_
_entity_poly.entity_id
_entity_poly.type
_entity_poly.pdbx_seq_one_letter_code
_entity_poly.pdbx_strand_id
1 'polypeptide(L)'
;VVVLGTPAEETEQGKVDLLRGGAFDDADIALMAHPSRTNSAYASTYALLQIGVEYEGRPSHAGIKPWDGVNALDAAVGAYVNVGLLRQQMKPDVRIS
;
A
#
# COMPACT_ATOMS: atom_id res chain seq x y z
N VAL A 1 1.97 -33.10 2.05
CA VAL A 1 1.15 -32.15 1.26
C VAL A 1 0.30 -31.35 2.23
N VAL A 2 0.43 -30.02 2.21
CA VAL A 2 -0.30 -29.09 3.09
C VAL A 2 -1.19 -28.21 2.23
N VAL A 3 -2.42 -27.97 2.68
CA VAL A 3 -3.30 -26.93 2.12
C VAL A 3 -3.30 -25.78 3.11
N LEU A 4 -2.65 -24.67 2.73
CA LEU A 4 -2.54 -23.50 3.59
C LEU A 4 -3.59 -22.46 3.19
N GLY A 5 -4.48 -22.12 4.12
CA GLY A 5 -5.40 -21.01 3.94
C GLY A 5 -4.66 -19.69 4.07
N THR A 6 -4.76 -18.82 3.05
CA THR A 6 -4.07 -17.52 3.02
C THR A 6 -5.08 -16.38 2.97
N PRO A 7 -5.64 -15.96 4.12
CA PRO A 7 -6.66 -14.92 4.17
C PRO A 7 -6.08 -13.53 3.87
N ALA A 8 -6.99 -12.56 3.69
CA ALA A 8 -6.66 -11.13 3.56
C ALA A 8 -5.65 -10.80 2.45
N GLU A 9 -5.69 -11.54 1.34
CA GLU A 9 -4.80 -11.33 0.19
C GLU A 9 -4.99 -9.94 -0.43
N GLU A 10 -6.24 -9.48 -0.54
CA GLU A 10 -6.60 -8.20 -1.14
C GLU A 10 -6.41 -6.98 -0.23
N THR A 11 -6.20 -7.17 1.08
CA THR A 11 -6.31 -6.07 2.06
C THR A 11 -5.09 -5.91 2.98
N GLU A 12 -4.71 -6.97 3.70
CA GLU A 12 -3.81 -6.87 4.86
C GLU A 12 -2.53 -7.69 4.68
N GLN A 13 -2.24 -8.13 3.45
CA GLN A 13 -1.01 -8.87 3.13
C GLN A 13 -0.87 -10.17 3.94
N GLY A 14 -1.95 -10.90 4.20
CA GLY A 14 -1.94 -12.02 5.16
C GLY A 14 -0.90 -13.14 4.90
N LYS A 15 -0.49 -13.36 3.63
CA LYS A 15 0.63 -14.26 3.31
C LYS A 15 1.97 -13.81 3.88
N VAL A 16 2.21 -12.49 3.97
CA VAL A 16 3.43 -11.93 4.56
C VAL A 16 3.51 -12.25 6.04
N ASP A 17 2.40 -12.15 6.77
CA ASP A 17 2.36 -12.49 8.20
C ASP A 17 2.51 -13.99 8.43
N LEU A 18 1.88 -14.82 7.59
CA LEU A 18 2.09 -16.28 7.62
C LEU A 18 3.55 -16.65 7.35
N LEU A 19 4.19 -16.02 6.36
CA LEU A 19 5.61 -16.22 6.05
C LEU A 19 6.49 -15.85 7.24
N ARG A 20 6.26 -14.69 7.87
CA ARG A 20 6.99 -14.26 9.07
C ARG A 20 6.75 -15.18 10.27
N GLY A 21 5.57 -15.79 10.36
CA GLY A 21 5.22 -16.77 11.37
C GLY A 21 5.76 -18.18 11.11
N GLY A 22 6.56 -18.38 10.06
CA GLY A 22 7.17 -19.67 9.73
C GLY A 22 6.23 -20.68 9.08
N ALA A 23 5.06 -20.26 8.60
CA ALA A 23 4.06 -21.16 8.01
C ALA A 23 4.54 -21.87 6.72
N PHE A 24 5.66 -21.42 6.14
CA PHE A 24 6.27 -21.98 4.94
C PHE A 24 7.64 -22.63 5.20
N ASP A 25 8.16 -22.67 6.42
CA ASP A 25 9.55 -23.04 6.72
C ASP A 25 9.89 -24.49 6.32
N ASP A 26 8.93 -25.40 6.47
CA ASP A 26 9.08 -26.81 6.10
C ASP A 26 8.67 -27.11 4.65
N ALA A 27 8.33 -26.10 3.85
CA ALA A 27 7.84 -26.28 2.49
C ALA A 27 8.98 -26.26 1.47
N ASP A 28 9.17 -27.37 0.74
CA ASP A 28 10.12 -27.40 -0.39
C ASP A 28 9.60 -26.62 -1.60
N ILE A 29 8.27 -26.62 -1.83
CA ILE A 29 7.60 -25.99 -2.97
C ILE A 29 6.23 -25.45 -2.52
N ALA A 30 5.93 -24.21 -2.89
CA ALA A 30 4.60 -23.61 -2.76
C ALA A 30 3.94 -23.45 -4.14
N LEU A 31 2.73 -23.98 -4.31
CA LEU A 31 1.95 -23.87 -5.54
C LEU A 31 0.69 -23.04 -5.28
N MET A 32 0.33 -22.18 -6.24
CA MET A 32 -0.96 -21.49 -6.25
C MET A 32 -1.51 -21.40 -7.67
N ALA A 33 -2.83 -21.33 -7.78
CA ALA A 33 -3.51 -21.05 -9.03
C ALA A 33 -4.40 -19.82 -8.83
N HIS A 34 -4.50 -18.98 -9.85
CA HIS A 34 -5.38 -17.82 -9.85
C HIS A 34 -6.21 -17.83 -11.15
N PRO A 35 -7.55 -17.77 -11.09
CA PRO A 35 -8.37 -17.65 -12.29
C PRO A 35 -8.00 -16.38 -13.09
N SER A 36 -7.91 -16.52 -14.40
CA SER A 36 -7.61 -15.42 -15.33
C SER A 36 -8.29 -15.66 -16.68
N ARG A 37 -8.30 -14.64 -17.54
CA ARG A 37 -8.82 -14.76 -18.91
C ARG A 37 -7.96 -15.64 -19.81
N THR A 38 -6.68 -15.80 -19.48
CA THR A 38 -5.72 -16.61 -20.23
C THR A 38 -4.92 -17.51 -19.30
N ASN A 39 -4.44 -18.63 -19.83
CA ASN A 39 -3.54 -19.51 -19.11
C ASN A 39 -2.12 -18.94 -19.17
N SER A 40 -1.45 -18.92 -18.01
CA SER A 40 -0.03 -18.60 -17.93
C SER A 40 0.64 -19.49 -16.88
N ALA A 41 1.83 -19.98 -17.17
CA ALA A 41 2.64 -20.73 -16.21
C ALA A 41 3.30 -19.81 -15.16
N TYR A 42 3.43 -18.52 -15.47
CA TYR A 42 4.03 -17.52 -14.60
C TYR A 42 3.28 -16.19 -14.70
N ALA A 43 3.14 -15.50 -13.57
CA ALA A 43 2.60 -14.15 -13.52
C ALA A 43 3.63 -13.21 -12.91
N SER A 44 3.92 -12.10 -13.60
CA SER A 44 4.71 -11.02 -13.01
C SER A 44 3.81 -10.17 -12.11
N THR A 45 4.25 -9.94 -10.88
CA THR A 45 3.55 -9.11 -9.89
C THR A 45 4.46 -7.97 -9.44
N TYR A 46 3.87 -6.93 -8.85
CA TYR A 46 4.62 -5.82 -8.26
C TYR A 46 4.76 -6.01 -6.75
N ALA A 47 5.89 -5.57 -6.19
CA ALA A 47 5.98 -5.33 -4.76
C ALA A 47 5.05 -4.17 -4.38
N LEU A 48 4.32 -4.32 -3.27
CA LEU A 48 3.38 -3.32 -2.77
C LEU A 48 3.84 -2.80 -1.41
N LEU A 49 3.80 -1.49 -1.24
CA LEU A 49 3.91 -0.83 0.05
C LEU A 49 2.67 0.05 0.24
N GLN A 50 1.95 -0.17 1.33
CA GLN A 50 0.80 0.65 1.72
C GLN A 50 1.21 1.58 2.87
N ILE A 51 0.89 2.87 2.74
CA ILE A 51 1.21 3.89 3.73
C ILE A 51 -0.07 4.62 4.10
N GLY A 52 -0.42 4.59 5.39
CA GLY A 52 -1.44 5.47 5.97
C GLY A 52 -0.77 6.72 6.56
N VAL A 53 -1.34 7.90 6.29
CA VAL A 53 -0.83 9.18 6.82
C VAL A 53 -1.97 9.95 7.45
N GLU A 54 -1.76 10.42 8.68
CA GLU A 54 -2.69 11.27 9.42
C GLU A 54 -2.05 12.66 9.63
N TYR A 55 -2.83 13.72 9.38
CA TYR A 55 -2.40 15.10 9.58
C TYR A 55 -3.17 15.70 10.75
N GLU A 56 -2.45 16.05 11.82
CA GLU A 56 -3.01 16.77 12.96
C GLU A 56 -2.70 18.26 12.84
N GLY A 57 -3.72 19.08 13.02
CA GLY A 57 -3.64 20.53 12.91
C GLY A 57 -4.06 21.23 14.20
N ARG A 58 -4.21 22.55 14.11
CA ARG A 58 -4.72 23.38 15.20
C ARG A 58 -5.85 24.25 14.66
N PRO A 59 -7.09 24.14 15.17
CA PRO A 59 -8.20 24.94 14.69
C PRO A 59 -7.98 26.42 15.05
N SER A 60 -8.43 27.30 14.15
CA SER A 60 -8.54 28.73 14.40
C SER A 60 -9.73 29.29 13.64
N HIS A 61 -10.18 30.49 14.00
CA HIS A 61 -11.22 31.17 13.23
C HIS A 61 -10.63 31.68 11.91
N ALA A 62 -10.95 31.00 10.80
CA ALA A 62 -10.36 31.25 9.48
C ALA A 62 -10.44 32.72 9.02
N GLY A 63 -11.54 33.42 9.33
CA GLY A 63 -11.73 34.82 8.93
C GLY A 63 -11.19 35.89 9.89
N ILE A 64 -10.71 35.53 11.09
CA ILE A 64 -10.30 36.52 12.11
C ILE A 64 -8.82 36.35 12.48
N LYS A 65 -8.37 35.12 12.72
CA LYS A 65 -6.98 34.82 13.13
C LYS A 65 -6.43 33.54 12.50
N PRO A 66 -6.39 33.43 11.16
CA PRO A 66 -5.93 32.22 10.48
C PRO A 66 -4.48 31.84 10.84
N TRP A 67 -3.62 32.82 11.15
CA TRP A 67 -2.22 32.60 11.55
C TRP A 67 -2.05 31.90 12.91
N ASP A 68 -3.09 31.86 13.76
CA ASP A 68 -3.05 31.11 15.02
C ASP A 68 -3.30 29.61 14.79
N GLY A 69 -3.82 29.22 13.62
CA GLY A 69 -4.13 27.85 13.24
C GLY A 69 -3.00 27.13 12.50
N VAL A 70 -3.11 25.80 12.45
CA VAL A 70 -2.28 24.92 11.63
C VAL A 70 -3.23 24.07 10.78
N ASN A 71 -3.22 24.29 9.47
CA ASN A 71 -4.22 23.69 8.59
C ASN A 71 -3.80 22.28 8.12
N ALA A 72 -4.37 21.25 8.76
CA ALA A 72 -4.15 19.86 8.37
C ALA A 72 -4.66 19.54 6.95
N LEU A 73 -5.72 20.22 6.48
CA LEU A 73 -6.25 20.01 5.13
C LEU A 73 -5.27 20.51 4.07
N ASP A 74 -4.66 21.68 4.28
CA ASP A 74 -3.64 22.20 3.34
C ASP A 74 -2.42 21.27 3.27
N ALA A 75 -2.02 20.69 4.41
CA ALA A 75 -0.94 19.69 4.44
C ALA A 75 -1.30 18.43 3.62
N ALA A 76 -2.51 17.89 3.78
CA ALA A 76 -2.99 16.74 3.02
C ALA A 76 -3.09 17.03 1.51
N VAL A 77 -3.62 18.20 1.14
CA VAL A 77 -3.70 18.65 -0.26
C VAL A 77 -2.30 18.81 -0.85
N GLY A 78 -1.39 19.45 -0.12
CA GLY A 78 0.00 19.61 -0.54
C GLY A 78 0.70 18.26 -0.76
N ALA A 79 0.47 17.29 0.12
CA ALA A 79 0.99 15.94 -0.03
C ALA A 79 0.44 15.26 -1.29
N TYR A 80 -0.86 15.33 -1.55
CA TYR A 80 -1.47 14.77 -2.76
C TYR A 80 -0.86 15.37 -4.04
N VAL A 81 -0.73 16.69 -4.09
CA VAL A 81 -0.11 17.39 -5.23
C VAL A 81 1.34 16.95 -5.41
N ASN A 82 2.13 16.94 -4.34
CA ASN A 82 3.54 16.57 -4.40
C ASN A 82 3.75 15.10 -4.80
N VAL A 83 2.90 14.17 -4.32
CA VAL A 83 2.90 12.77 -4.76
C VAL A 83 2.56 12.66 -6.25
N GLY A 84 1.59 13.44 -6.73
CA GLY A 84 1.25 13.51 -8.15
C GLY A 84 2.45 13.97 -9.01
N LEU A 85 3.17 15.00 -8.56
CA LEU A 85 4.36 15.52 -9.25
C LEU A 85 5.54 14.54 -9.18
N LEU A 86 5.74 13.86 -8.06
CA LEU A 86 6.82 12.89 -7.86
C LEU A 86 6.80 11.77 -8.91
N ARG A 87 5.62 11.38 -9.40
CA ARG A 87 5.45 10.33 -10.43
C ARG A 87 6.32 10.58 -11.67
N GLN A 88 6.58 11.84 -12.03
CA GLN A 88 7.41 12.18 -13.19
C GLN A 88 8.90 11.84 -12.99
N GLN A 89 9.35 11.73 -11.75
CA GLN A 89 10.76 11.49 -11.38
C GLN A 89 11.03 10.02 -11.01
N MET A 90 10.01 9.17 -11.03
CA MET A 90 10.11 7.76 -10.65
C MET A 90 10.50 6.90 -11.85
N LYS A 91 11.16 5.76 -11.59
CA LYS A 91 11.52 4.81 -12.64
C LYS A 91 10.26 4.20 -13.30
N PRO A 92 10.34 3.76 -14.57
CA PRO A 92 9.18 3.25 -15.30
C PRO A 92 8.50 2.00 -14.71
N ASP A 93 9.18 1.26 -13.85
CA ASP A 93 8.73 0.05 -13.15
C ASP A 93 8.14 0.33 -11.76
N VAL A 94 8.15 1.59 -11.32
CA VAL A 94 7.55 1.99 -10.03
C VAL A 94 6.24 2.72 -10.27
N ARG A 95 5.25 2.40 -9.44
CA ARG A 95 3.92 3.05 -9.45
C ARG A 95 3.58 3.47 -8.03
N ILE A 96 2.97 4.65 -7.91
CA ILE A 96 2.34 5.14 -6.69
C ILE A 96 0.91 5.54 -7.09
N SER A 97 -0.07 5.09 -6.32
CA SER A 97 -1.50 5.31 -6.58
C SER A 97 -2.10 6.16 -5.48
#